data_AF-A0A0F9N5Q7-F1
#
_entry.id   AF-A0A0F9N5Q7-F1
#
_cell.length_a   1.000
_cell.length_b   1.000
_cell.length_c   1.000
_cell.angle_alpha   90.00
_cell.angle_beta   90.00
_cell.angle_gamma   90.00
#
_symmetry.space_group_name_H-M   'P 1'
#
loop_
_entity.id
_entity.type
_entity.pdbx_description
1 polymer ?
#
loop_
_entity_poly.entity_id
_entity_poly.type
_entity_poly.pdbx_seq_one_letter_code
_entity_poly.pdbx_strand_id
1 'polypeptide(L)'
;MTLKEVGIVIGKKLVTSSTTVRRSLVYVSFEGTEIKDKSLLLGAFGQGHTVGQAKADYCRKLRGEILVTDAQWSTRNETQLPPRITVR
;
A
#
# COMPACT_ATOMS: atom_id res chain seq x y z
N MET A 1 -6.53 11.11 -5.78
CA MET A 1 -5.11 11.03 -5.41
C MET A 1 -4.46 9.89 -6.18
N THR A 2 -3.24 10.08 -6.66
CA THR A 2 -2.44 9.04 -7.32
C THR A 2 -1.67 8.21 -6.29
N LEU A 3 -1.28 6.99 -6.64
CA LEU A 3 -0.43 6.17 -5.77
C LEU A 3 0.90 6.87 -5.47
N LYS A 4 1.44 7.66 -6.41
CA LYS A 4 2.62 8.50 -6.18
C LYS A 4 2.38 9.57 -5.12
N GLU A 5 1.26 10.29 -5.20
CA GLU A 5 0.88 11.31 -4.21
C GLU A 5 0.71 10.72 -2.81
N VAL A 6 0.11 9.52 -2.70
CA VAL A 6 0.01 8.81 -1.41
C VAL A 6 1.39 8.63 -0.79
N GLY A 7 2.36 8.14 -1.56
CA GLY A 7 3.74 7.93 -1.08
C GLY A 7 4.41 9.22 -0.60
N ILE A 8 4.13 10.35 -1.26
CA ILE A 8 4.63 11.67 -0.85
C ILE A 8 3.99 12.08 0.49
N VAL A 9 2.68 11.93 0.63
CA VAL A 9 1.94 12.31 1.85
C VAL A 9 2.41 11.53 3.07
N ILE A 10 2.59 10.22 2.93
CA ILE A 10 3.02 9.36 4.04
C ILE A 10 4.55 9.29 4.20
N GLY A 11 5.31 9.93 3.30
CA GLY A 11 6.77 9.91 3.30
C GLY A 11 7.39 8.52 3.09
N LYS A 12 6.69 7.60 2.41
CA LYS A 12 7.16 6.21 2.18
C LYS A 12 7.29 5.90 0.70
N LYS A 13 8.28 5.06 0.38
CA LYS A 13 8.54 4.58 -0.97
C LYS A 13 7.65 3.39 -1.30
N LEU A 14 7.13 3.36 -2.52
CA LEU A 14 6.49 2.17 -3.06
C LEU A 14 7.57 1.14 -3.41
N VAL A 15 7.51 -0.03 -2.78
CA VAL A 15 8.38 -1.17 -3.05
C VAL A 15 7.68 -2.16 -3.97
N THR A 16 8.47 -2.85 -4.78
CA THR A 16 7.99 -3.91 -5.69
C THR A 16 8.87 -5.12 -5.47
N SER A 17 8.24 -6.27 -5.25
CA SER A 17 8.91 -7.56 -5.14
C SER A 17 8.27 -8.55 -6.10
N SER A 18 9.03 -9.57 -6.52
CA SER A 18 8.54 -10.61 -7.42
C SER A 18 8.99 -11.97 -6.95
N THR A 19 8.14 -12.98 -7.13
CA THR A 19 8.48 -14.38 -6.86
C THR A 19 8.48 -15.17 -8.16
N THR A 20 9.45 -16.07 -8.30
CA THR A 20 9.57 -17.02 -9.42
C THR A 20 8.94 -18.38 -9.12
N VAL A 21 8.52 -18.61 -7.87
CA VAL A 21 7.96 -19.89 -7.43
C VAL A 21 6.45 -19.91 -7.72
N ARG A 22 6.04 -20.76 -8.66
CA ARG A 22 4.64 -21.01 -9.09
C ARG A 22 3.91 -19.81 -9.70
N ARG A 23 4.29 -19.48 -10.96
CA ARG A 23 3.82 -18.37 -11.78
C ARG A 23 4.39 -17.04 -11.29
N SER A 24 5.03 -16.29 -12.19
CA SER A 24 5.64 -14.99 -11.86
C SER A 24 4.57 -14.06 -11.28
N LEU A 25 4.67 -13.80 -9.98
CA LEU A 25 3.80 -12.89 -9.26
C LEU A 25 4.61 -11.66 -8.83
N VAL A 26 4.00 -10.51 -9.00
CA VAL A 26 4.50 -9.20 -8.61
C VAL A 26 3.64 -8.70 -7.45
N TYR A 27 4.32 -8.21 -6.42
CA TYR A 27 3.72 -7.62 -5.24
C TYR A 27 4.17 -6.18 -5.11
N VAL A 28 3.28 -5.30 -4.66
CA VAL A 28 3.60 -3.89 -4.37
C VAL A 28 3.01 -3.46 -3.04
N SER A 29 3.76 -2.67 -2.28
CA SER A 29 3.32 -2.06 -1.03
C SER A 29 4.12 -0.80 -0.73
N PHE A 30 3.68 0.03 0.22
CA PHE A 30 4.56 1.00 0.84
C PHE A 30 5.34 0.35 1.98
N GLU A 31 6.63 0.64 2.06
CA GLU A 31 7.51 0.06 3.08
C GLU A 31 7.11 0.47 4.50
N GLY A 32 6.99 -0.51 5.39
CA GLY A 32 6.66 -0.27 6.80
C GLY A 32 5.27 0.31 7.02
N THR A 33 4.31 -0.07 6.18
CA THR A 33 2.94 0.46 6.23
C THR A 33 1.90 -0.64 6.40
N GLU A 34 0.84 -0.30 7.13
CA GLU A 34 -0.26 -1.20 7.46
C GLU A 34 -1.59 -0.47 7.25
N ILE A 35 -2.67 -1.21 7.04
CA ILE A 35 -4.04 -0.69 7.06
C ILE A 35 -4.62 -0.93 8.45
N LYS A 36 -5.28 0.09 9.01
CA LYS A 36 -6.01 -0.03 10.27
C LYS A 36 -7.45 -0.44 10.01
N ASP A 37 -7.81 -1.65 10.46
CA ASP A 37 -9.19 -2.11 10.55
C ASP A 37 -9.59 -2.14 12.03
N LYS A 38 -10.35 -1.12 12.45
CA LYS A 38 -10.74 -0.88 13.85
C LYS A 38 -9.50 -0.78 14.75
N SER A 39 -9.24 -1.84 15.54
CA SER A 39 -8.11 -1.94 16.47
C SER A 39 -6.97 -2.83 15.95
N LEU A 40 -7.12 -3.39 14.75
CA LEU A 40 -6.15 -4.29 14.12
C LEU A 40 -5.33 -3.55 13.07
N LEU A 41 -4.06 -3.94 12.97
CA LEU A 41 -3.17 -3.53 11.90
C LEU A 41 -2.97 -4.71 10.96
N LEU A 42 -3.24 -4.47 9.67
CA LEU A 42 -3.21 -5.48 8.64
C LEU A 42 -2.16 -5.12 7.60
N GLY A 43 -1.24 -6.05 7.34
CA GLY A 43 -0.32 -5.93 6.22
C GLY A 43 -1.08 -5.87 4.90
N ALA A 44 -0.79 -4.86 4.08
CA ALA A 44 -1.47 -4.64 2.82
C ALA A 44 -0.49 -4.58 1.65
N PHE A 45 -0.75 -5.40 0.65
CA PHE A 45 0.01 -5.43 -0.60
C PHE A 45 -0.94 -5.65 -1.77
N GLY A 46 -0.63 -5.05 -2.92
CA GLY A 46 -1.26 -5.41 -4.18
C GLY A 46 -0.53 -6.57 -4.84
N GLN A 47 -1.26 -7.38 -5.58
CA GLN A 47 -0.73 -8.55 -6.28
C GLN A 47 -1.17 -8.56 -7.76
N GLY A 48 -0.29 -9.04 -8.64
CA GLY A 48 -0.61 -9.25 -10.05
C GLY A 48 0.49 -9.99 -10.80
N HIS A 49 0.27 -10.27 -12.08
CA HIS A 49 1.30 -10.84 -12.96
C HIS A 49 2.20 -9.78 -13.59
N THR A 50 1.80 -8.52 -13.53
CA THR A 50 2.60 -7.37 -13.92
C THR A 50 2.60 -6.32 -12.81
N VAL A 51 3.60 -5.43 -12.82
CA VAL A 51 3.66 -4.28 -11.90
C VAL A 51 2.39 -3.43 -12.01
N GLY A 52 1.87 -3.22 -13.22
CA GLY A 52 0.64 -2.46 -13.44
C GLY A 52 -0.57 -3.10 -12.77
N GLN A 53 -0.72 -4.42 -12.89
CA GLN A 53 -1.79 -5.17 -12.23
C GLN A 53 -1.66 -5.11 -10.70
N ALA A 54 -0.45 -5.34 -10.17
CA ALA A 54 -0.21 -5.26 -8.73
C ALA A 54 -0.52 -3.85 -8.18
N LYS A 55 -0.13 -2.79 -8.89
CA LYS A 55 -0.48 -1.40 -8.52
C LYS A 55 -1.98 -1.16 -8.55
N ALA A 56 -2.68 -1.65 -9.57
CA ALA A 56 -4.13 -1.51 -9.67
C ALA A 56 -4.84 -2.25 -8.52
N ASP A 57 -4.38 -3.45 -8.17
CA ASP A 57 -4.87 -4.20 -7.02
C ASP A 57 -4.65 -3.45 -5.71
N TYR A 58 -3.43 -2.94 -5.49
CA TYR A 58 -3.12 -2.17 -4.29
C TYR A 58 -3.98 -0.91 -4.18
N CYS A 59 -4.16 -0.18 -5.29
CA CYS A 59 -5.04 0.98 -5.33
C CYS A 59 -6.49 0.64 -4.98
N ARG A 60 -6.97 -0.60 -5.14
CA ARG A 60 -8.31 -0.99 -4.68
C ARG A 60 -8.33 -1.21 -3.18
N LYS A 61 -7.33 -1.90 -2.64
CA LYS A 61 -7.20 -2.20 -1.21
C LYS A 61 -7.05 -0.94 -0.36
N LEU A 62 -6.42 0.12 -0.89
CA LEU A 62 -6.17 1.35 -0.15
C LEU A 62 -7.35 2.35 -0.11
N ARG A 63 -8.43 2.12 -0.88
CA ARG A 63 -9.50 3.13 -1.04
C ARG A 63 -10.28 3.34 0.24
N GLY A 64 -10.23 4.57 0.76
CA GLY A 64 -10.98 4.94 1.97
C GLY A 64 -10.41 4.35 3.26
N GLU A 65 -9.25 3.69 3.18
CA GLU A 65 -8.62 3.07 4.35
C GLU A 65 -7.76 4.07 5.14
N ILE A 66 -7.49 3.73 6.40
CA ILE A 66 -6.52 4.45 7.23
C ILE A 66 -5.19 3.72 7.11
N LEU A 67 -4.20 4.42 6.56
CA LEU A 67 -2.83 3.93 6.46
C LEU A 67 -2.05 4.35 7.69
N VAL A 68 -1.42 3.37 8.34
CA VAL A 68 -0.58 3.58 9.51
C VAL A 68 0.87 3.39 9.10
N THR A 69 1.70 4.37 9.43
CA THR A 69 3.16 4.28 9.29
C THR A 69 3.82 4.31 10.66
N ASP A 70 4.93 3.58 10.81
CA ASP A 70 5.73 3.55 12.03
C ASP A 70 4.89 3.19 13.28
N ALA A 71 3.98 2.21 13.13
CA ALA A 71 2.92 1.89 14.10
C ALA A 71 3.39 1.61 15.54
N GLN A 72 4.62 1.10 15.68
CA GLN A 72 5.26 0.71 16.94
C GLN A 72 6.15 1.81 17.55
N TRP A 73 6.28 2.97 16.88
CA TRP A 73 7.17 4.05 17.28
C TRP A 73 6.40 5.30 17.71
N SER A 74 7.07 6.22 18.41
CA SER A 74 6.51 7.53 18.77
C SER A 74 6.22 8.42 17.57
N THR A 75 6.80 8.12 16.41
CA THR A 75 6.55 8.79 15.13
C THR A 75 5.36 8.21 14.36
N ARG A 76 4.54 7.37 15.00
CA ARG A 76 3.35 6.80 14.39
C ARG A 76 2.48 7.89 13.75
N ASN A 77 2.13 7.67 12.50
CA ASN A 77 1.23 8.55 11.76
C ASN A 77 0.08 7.74 11.17
N GLU A 78 -1.14 8.27 11.29
CA GLU A 78 -2.35 7.70 10.70
C GLU A 78 -2.87 8.65 9.64
N THR A 79 -2.91 8.20 8.38
CA THR A 79 -3.36 8.99 7.25
C THR A 79 -4.61 8.36 6.66
N GLN A 80 -5.73 9.09 6.76
CA GLN A 80 -6.97 8.71 6.07
C GLN A 80 -6.80 8.91 4.57
N LEU A 81 -6.93 7.83 3.80
CA LEU A 81 -6.86 7.91 2.35
C LEU A 81 -8.20 8.25 1.72
N PRO A 82 -8.19 8.91 0.55
CA PRO A 82 -9.42 9.20 -0.17
C PRO A 82 -10.06 7.92 -0.72
N PRO A 83 -11.38 7.93 -0.96
CA PRO A 83 -12.12 6.80 -1.53
C PRO A 83 -11.71 6.47 -2.97
N ARG A 84 -10.97 7.37 -3.64
CA ARG A 84 -10.51 7.20 -5.02
C ARG A 84 -8.99 7.36 -5.13
N ILE A 85 -8.34 6.24 -5.41
CA ILE A 85 -6.91 6.13 -5.68
C ILE A 85 -6.68 5.50 -7.05
N THR A 86 -5.74 6.08 -7.80
CA THR A 86 -5.38 5.66 -9.16
C THR A 86 -3.88 5.45 -9.32
N VAL A 87 -3.47 4.66 -10.32
CA VAL A 87 -2.08 4.24 -10.53
C VAL A 87 -1.13 5.35 -11.00
N ARG A 88 -1.64 6.43 -11.63
CA ARG A 88 -0.90 7.39 -12.47
C ARG A 88 0.46 7.84 -11.91
#